data_AF-A0AAW2RKF0-F1
#
_entry.id   AF-A0AAW2RKF0-F1
#
_cell.length_a   1.000
_cell.length_b   1.000
_cell.length_c   1.000
_cell.angle_alpha   90.00
_cell.angle_beta   90.00
_cell.angle_gamma   90.00
#
_symmetry.space_group_name_H-M   'P 1'
#
loop_
_entity.id
_entity.type
_entity.pdbx_description
1 polymer ?
#
loop_
_entity_poly.entity_id
_entity_poly.type
_entity_poly.pdbx_seq_one_letter_code
_entity_poly.pdbx_strand_id
1 'polypeptide(L)'
;MSFATHNLSSVFLSPKSSGCLELMMQFLLHACCNHKDILIRKACVQIFVRLIKDWCTDPNGEEKVPGFRSFIVEAFATNCCLYSVLDKSFEFRDANTLVLFGEIVMAQKVMYEKFGNFFLLHFVSKGFPNIHCPQDLAEQYCQKLQDDIYISLANCLKPDLCYQENDIKALKSFYQSLIEKLRLQQNGSLVFR
;
A
#
# COMPACT_ATOMS: atom_id res chain seq x y z
N MET A 1 -7.54 18.17 -5.91
CA MET A 1 -6.47 17.84 -6.87
C MET A 1 -5.55 19.06 -7.04
N SER A 2 -4.55 19.25 -6.16
CA SER A 2 -3.58 20.38 -6.22
C SER A 2 -2.31 20.18 -5.37
N PHE A 3 -2.30 19.28 -4.38
CA PHE A 3 -1.16 19.15 -3.45
C PHE A 3 0.17 18.67 -4.07
N ALA A 4 0.14 17.91 -5.17
CA ALA A 4 1.34 17.32 -5.76
C ALA A 4 1.83 18.01 -7.05
N THR A 5 1.11 19.00 -7.58
CA THR A 5 1.41 19.59 -8.90
C THR A 5 2.41 20.75 -8.85
N HIS A 6 2.71 21.30 -7.67
CA HIS A 6 3.53 22.53 -7.56
C HIS A 6 4.88 22.37 -6.83
N ASN A 7 5.39 21.15 -6.65
CA ASN A 7 6.72 20.94 -6.05
C ASN A 7 6.88 21.60 -4.66
N LEU A 8 5.77 21.64 -3.89
CA LEU A 8 5.69 22.29 -2.57
C LEU A 8 6.39 21.51 -1.45
N SER A 9 7.07 20.40 -1.78
CA SER A 9 7.82 19.58 -0.82
C SER A 9 8.76 20.44 0.05
N SER A 10 9.42 21.45 -0.53
CA SER A 10 10.31 22.36 0.21
C SER A 10 9.58 23.24 1.24
N VAL A 11 8.30 23.57 1.01
CA VAL A 11 7.48 24.38 1.92
C VAL A 11 6.96 23.54 3.08
N PHE A 12 6.61 22.27 2.85
CA PHE A 12 6.18 21.36 3.92
C PHE A 12 7.34 20.85 4.78
N LEU A 13 8.55 20.86 4.23
CA LEU A 13 9.77 20.49 4.94
C LEU A 13 10.35 21.60 5.82
N SER A 14 9.75 22.79 5.81
CA SER A 14 10.18 23.85 6.71
C SER A 14 9.84 23.51 8.16
N PRO A 15 10.69 23.84 9.16
CA PRO A 15 10.39 23.57 10.56
C PRO A 15 9.06 24.18 11.05
N LYS A 16 8.64 25.31 10.44
CA LYS A 16 7.40 26.05 10.77
C LYS A 16 6.12 25.33 10.32
N SER A 17 6.21 24.37 9.42
CA SER A 17 5.07 23.66 8.81
C SER A 17 5.02 22.16 9.16
N SER A 18 5.98 21.67 9.95
CA SER A 18 6.10 20.26 10.35
C SER A 18 4.82 19.68 10.97
N GLY A 19 4.20 20.37 11.93
CA GLY A 19 2.93 19.93 12.53
C GLY A 19 1.74 19.95 11.54
N CYS A 20 1.75 20.85 10.56
CA CYS A 20 0.74 20.87 9.49
C CYS A 20 0.87 19.64 8.59
N LEU A 21 2.10 19.25 8.25
CA LEU A 21 2.36 18.06 7.45
C LEU A 21 1.88 16.78 8.14
N GLU A 22 2.15 16.64 9.45
CA GLU A 22 1.66 15.48 10.22
C GLU A 22 0.14 15.38 10.22
N LEU A 23 -0.56 16.49 10.49
CA LEU A 23 -2.02 16.54 10.44
C LEU A 23 -2.57 16.22 9.04
N MET A 24 -1.90 16.70 7.98
CA MET A 24 -2.28 16.39 6.61
C MET A 24 -2.10 14.90 6.30
N MET A 25 -1.01 14.28 6.73
CA MET A 25 -0.78 12.84 6.54
C MET A 25 -1.82 12.00 7.28
N GLN A 26 -2.13 12.34 8.53
CA GLN A 26 -3.16 11.67 9.31
C GLN A 26 -4.55 11.83 8.68
N PHE A 27 -4.89 13.04 8.21
CA PHE A 27 -6.15 13.30 7.52
C PHE A 27 -6.26 12.52 6.21
N LEU A 28 -5.21 12.51 5.39
CA LEU A 28 -5.17 11.73 4.15
C LEU A 28 -5.31 10.24 4.43
N LEU A 29 -4.64 9.71 5.46
CA LEU A 29 -4.76 8.31 5.85
C LEU A 29 -6.19 7.98 6.30
N HIS A 30 -6.78 8.83 7.13
CA HIS A 30 -8.17 8.66 7.55
C HIS A 30 -9.12 8.62 6.35
N ALA A 31 -8.93 9.51 5.37
CA ALA A 31 -9.70 9.54 4.14
C ALA A 31 -9.48 8.27 3.29
N CYS A 32 -8.24 7.77 3.14
CA CYS A 32 -7.95 6.51 2.45
C CYS A 32 -8.76 5.33 3.00
N CYS A 33 -8.88 5.25 4.33
CA CYS A 33 -9.52 4.13 5.01
C CYS A 33 -11.05 4.25 5.07
N ASN A 34 -11.58 5.44 5.35
CA ASN A 34 -12.94 5.58 5.86
C ASN A 34 -13.84 6.52 5.05
N HIS A 35 -13.33 7.19 4.02
CA HIS A 35 -14.15 8.12 3.26
C HIS A 35 -15.26 7.38 2.49
N LYS A 36 -16.50 7.91 2.53
CA LYS A 36 -17.66 7.25 1.91
C LYS A 36 -17.55 7.15 0.39
N ASP A 37 -16.97 8.17 -0.24
CA ASP A 37 -16.68 8.20 -1.67
C ASP A 37 -15.38 7.44 -1.98
N ILE A 38 -15.52 6.34 -2.74
CA ILE A 38 -14.42 5.47 -3.19
C ILE A 38 -13.43 6.22 -4.09
N LEU A 39 -13.88 7.19 -4.90
CA LEU A 39 -12.98 7.97 -5.76
C LEU A 39 -12.11 8.92 -4.94
N ILE A 40 -12.62 9.44 -3.82
CA ILE A 40 -11.81 10.21 -2.87
C ILE A 40 -10.78 9.32 -2.19
N ARG A 41 -11.18 8.13 -1.71
CA ARG A 41 -10.23 7.14 -1.16
C ARG A 41 -9.11 6.84 -2.16
N LYS A 42 -9.48 6.58 -3.42
CA LYS A 42 -8.56 6.32 -4.53
C LYS A 42 -7.57 7.47 -4.73
N ALA A 43 -8.07 8.71 -4.81
CA ALA A 43 -7.23 9.88 -4.97
C ALA A 43 -6.25 10.04 -3.80
N CYS A 44 -6.67 9.79 -2.56
CA CYS A 44 -5.78 9.82 -1.39
C CYS A 44 -4.70 8.73 -1.44
N VAL A 45 -5.02 7.51 -1.87
CA VAL A 45 -4.02 6.44 -2.09
C VAL A 45 -3.01 6.86 -3.16
N GLN A 46 -3.47 7.41 -4.28
CA GLN A 46 -2.60 7.91 -5.35
C GLN A 46 -1.67 9.04 -4.88
N ILE A 47 -2.15 9.92 -3.99
CA ILE A 47 -1.32 10.94 -3.35
C ILE A 47 -0.19 10.26 -2.55
N PHE A 48 -0.49 9.28 -1.70
CA PHE A 48 0.55 8.57 -0.95
C PHE A 48 1.54 7.85 -1.86
N VAL A 49 1.08 7.18 -2.92
CA VAL A 49 1.97 6.53 -3.90
C VAL A 49 2.94 7.54 -4.49
N ARG A 50 2.48 8.73 -4.85
CA ARG A 50 3.33 9.80 -5.38
C ARG A 50 4.31 10.32 -4.33
N LEU A 51 3.85 10.56 -3.09
CA LEU A 51 4.72 11.00 -2.00
C LEU A 51 5.82 9.99 -1.70
N ILE A 52 5.51 8.69 -1.71
CA ILE A 52 6.51 7.61 -1.54
C ILE A 52 7.56 7.68 -2.65
N LYS A 53 7.15 7.84 -3.92
CA LYS A 53 8.08 7.97 -5.04
C LYS A 53 8.96 9.22 -4.94
N ASP A 54 8.39 10.33 -4.50
CA ASP A 54 9.07 11.63 -4.48
C ASP A 54 10.00 11.80 -3.28
N TRP A 55 9.63 11.24 -2.12
CA TRP A 55 10.33 11.43 -0.84
C TRP A 55 11.24 10.27 -0.44
N CYS A 56 11.08 9.11 -1.09
CA CYS A 56 11.88 7.92 -0.80
C CYS A 56 12.50 7.39 -2.11
N THR A 57 13.76 7.75 -2.35
CA THR A 57 14.40 7.49 -3.65
C THR A 57 14.95 6.06 -3.78
N ASP A 58 15.48 5.47 -2.71
CA ASP A 58 16.06 4.12 -2.67
C ASP A 58 15.87 3.45 -1.29
N PRO A 59 15.73 2.12 -1.18
CA PRO A 59 15.70 1.37 0.09
C PRO A 59 16.75 1.74 1.14
N ASN A 60 17.95 2.15 0.72
CA ASN A 60 19.06 2.54 1.60
C ASN A 60 19.32 4.07 1.58
N GLY A 61 18.52 4.83 0.82
CA GLY A 61 18.67 6.27 0.71
C GLY A 61 18.08 7.02 1.91
N GLU A 62 18.57 8.24 2.14
CA GLU A 62 17.97 9.14 3.12
C GLU A 62 16.55 9.54 2.68
N GLU A 63 15.59 9.46 3.60
CA GLU A 63 14.25 9.98 3.35
C GLU A 63 14.29 11.51 3.35
N LYS A 64 13.62 12.13 2.37
CA LYS A 64 13.57 13.60 2.30
C LYS A 64 12.77 14.21 3.46
N VAL A 65 11.85 13.44 4.02
CA VAL A 65 10.95 13.84 5.12
C VAL A 65 11.18 12.90 6.29
N PRO A 66 11.77 13.36 7.41
CA PRO A 66 11.98 12.52 8.58
C PRO A 66 10.69 11.89 9.11
N GLY A 67 10.72 10.59 9.40
CA GLY A 67 9.61 9.81 9.93
C GLY A 67 8.57 9.39 8.89
N PHE A 68 8.67 9.85 7.64
CA PHE A 68 7.68 9.52 6.61
C PHE A 68 7.69 8.04 6.26
N ARG A 69 8.87 7.43 6.09
CA ARG A 69 8.99 5.99 5.83
C ARG A 69 8.33 5.16 6.92
N SER A 70 8.57 5.50 8.19
CA SER A 70 7.95 4.81 9.32
C SER A 70 6.43 5.00 9.31
N PHE A 71 5.92 6.22 9.10
CA PHE A 71 4.49 6.48 8.99
C PHE A 71 3.85 5.63 7.88
N ILE A 72 4.48 5.54 6.71
CA ILE A 72 3.94 4.76 5.60
C ILE A 72 3.89 3.27 5.94
N VAL A 73 4.97 2.71 6.46
CA VAL A 73 5.05 1.27 6.74
C VAL A 73 4.21 0.87 7.96
N GLU A 74 4.16 1.68 9.01
CA GLU A 74 3.47 1.34 10.26
C GLU A 74 2.00 1.73 10.26
N ALA A 75 1.64 2.86 9.64
CA ALA A 75 0.28 3.37 9.65
C ALA A 75 -0.42 3.14 8.31
N PHE A 76 0.12 3.65 7.20
CA PHE A 76 -0.57 3.59 5.91
C PHE A 76 -0.72 2.14 5.40
N ALA A 77 0.36 1.36 5.38
CA ALA A 77 0.31 -0.03 4.93
C ALA A 77 -0.70 -0.85 5.74
N THR A 78 -0.58 -0.84 7.06
CA THR A 78 -1.45 -1.63 7.92
C THR A 78 -2.91 -1.17 7.86
N ASN A 79 -3.19 0.14 7.99
CA ASN A 79 -4.57 0.61 8.04
C ASN A 79 -5.23 0.65 6.67
N CYS A 80 -4.56 1.20 5.65
CA CYS A 80 -5.14 1.31 4.31
C CYS A 80 -5.00 0.00 3.54
N CYS A 81 -3.80 -0.54 3.43
CA CYS A 81 -3.56 -1.67 2.53
C CYS A 81 -4.06 -3.01 3.08
N LEU A 82 -4.17 -3.16 4.40
CA LEU A 82 -4.66 -4.40 5.04
C LEU A 82 -6.06 -4.23 5.65
N TYR A 83 -6.21 -3.44 6.72
CA TYR A 83 -7.46 -3.38 7.49
C TYR A 83 -8.64 -2.82 6.68
N SER A 84 -8.43 -1.75 5.92
CA SER A 84 -9.53 -1.14 5.13
C SER A 84 -10.04 -2.05 4.00
N VAL A 85 -9.22 -3.00 3.55
CA VAL A 85 -9.58 -4.00 2.55
C VAL A 85 -10.19 -5.24 3.20
N LEU A 86 -9.83 -5.57 4.44
CA LEU A 86 -10.48 -6.65 5.19
C LEU A 86 -11.89 -6.28 5.62
N ASP A 87 -12.15 -5.00 5.88
CA ASP A 87 -13.46 -4.51 6.31
C ASP A 87 -14.59 -4.91 5.35
N LYS A 88 -15.75 -5.32 5.89
CA LYS A 88 -16.87 -5.85 5.10
C LYS A 88 -17.46 -4.84 4.12
N SER A 89 -17.29 -3.54 4.36
CA SER A 89 -17.72 -2.48 3.42
C SER A 89 -16.91 -2.44 2.12
N PHE A 90 -15.76 -3.12 2.05
CA PHE A 90 -14.92 -3.17 0.86
C PHE A 90 -15.39 -4.33 -0.06
N GLU A 91 -16.31 -4.04 -0.97
CA GLU A 91 -16.94 -5.04 -1.85
C GLU A 91 -16.16 -5.32 -3.14
N PHE A 92 -15.60 -6.53 -3.28
CA PHE A 92 -14.87 -6.94 -4.49
C PHE A 92 -15.74 -7.16 -5.74
N ARG A 93 -17.07 -7.04 -5.62
CA ARG A 93 -18.00 -7.10 -6.76
C ARG A 93 -18.28 -5.71 -7.35
N ASP A 94 -18.00 -4.65 -6.59
CA ASP A 94 -18.19 -3.28 -7.03
C ASP A 94 -16.99 -2.80 -7.87
N ALA A 95 -17.29 -2.20 -9.02
CA ALA A 95 -16.27 -1.77 -9.97
C ALA A 95 -15.39 -0.64 -9.40
N ASN A 96 -15.99 0.32 -8.67
CA ASN A 96 -15.24 1.42 -8.09
C ASN A 96 -14.27 0.92 -7.02
N THR A 97 -14.72 -0.02 -6.20
CA THR A 97 -13.92 -0.67 -5.16
C THR A 97 -12.78 -1.50 -5.76
N LEU A 98 -13.01 -2.18 -6.89
CA LEU A 98 -11.96 -2.87 -7.65
C LEU A 98 -10.92 -1.92 -8.26
N VAL A 99 -11.30 -0.70 -8.62
CA VAL A 99 -10.37 0.35 -9.07
C VAL A 99 -9.51 0.83 -7.89
N LEU A 100 -10.14 1.16 -6.75
CA LEU A 100 -9.43 1.51 -5.51
C LEU A 100 -8.46 0.40 -5.09
N PHE A 101 -8.91 -0.86 -5.16
CA PHE A 101 -8.08 -2.01 -4.82
C PHE A 101 -6.83 -2.11 -5.70
N GLY A 102 -6.95 -1.78 -7.00
CA GLY A 102 -5.79 -1.68 -7.89
C GLY A 102 -4.75 -0.66 -7.42
N GLU A 103 -5.18 0.52 -6.96
CA GLU A 103 -4.28 1.53 -6.39
C GLU A 103 -3.65 1.08 -5.08
N ILE A 104 -4.38 0.34 -4.24
CA ILE A 104 -3.85 -0.22 -2.99
C ILE A 104 -2.74 -1.24 -3.28
N VAL A 105 -2.95 -2.12 -4.26
CA VAL A 105 -1.95 -3.11 -4.69
C VAL A 105 -0.73 -2.40 -5.31
N MET A 106 -0.96 -1.37 -6.12
CA MET A 106 0.12 -0.52 -6.63
C MET A 106 0.93 0.13 -5.50
N ALA A 107 0.26 0.59 -4.44
CA ALA A 107 0.93 1.17 -3.29
C ALA A 107 1.82 0.13 -2.57
N GLN A 108 1.36 -1.11 -2.41
CA GLN A 108 2.18 -2.19 -1.84
C GLN A 108 3.43 -2.47 -2.68
N LYS A 109 3.28 -2.54 -4.00
CA LYS A 109 4.41 -2.68 -4.93
C LYS A 109 5.42 -1.55 -4.75
N VAL A 110 4.96 -0.29 -4.79
CA VAL A 110 5.83 0.88 -4.64
C VAL A 110 6.50 0.93 -3.27
N MET A 111 5.80 0.55 -2.19
CA MET A 111 6.41 0.44 -0.86
C MET A 111 7.52 -0.60 -0.84
N TYR A 112 7.34 -1.74 -1.48
CA TYR A 112 8.39 -2.75 -1.56
C TYR A 112 9.56 -2.32 -2.44
N GLU A 113 9.30 -1.65 -3.57
CA GLU A 113 10.34 -1.06 -4.42
C GLU A 113 11.18 -0.02 -3.67
N LYS A 114 10.53 0.81 -2.84
CA LYS A 114 11.20 1.91 -2.13
C LYS A 114 11.75 1.56 -0.77
N PHE A 115 11.21 0.55 -0.09
CA PHE A 115 11.58 0.23 1.30
C PHE A 115 12.14 -1.19 1.46
N GLY A 116 12.01 -2.04 0.44
CA GLY A 116 12.47 -3.42 0.45
C GLY A 116 11.94 -4.21 1.65
N ASN A 117 12.84 -4.96 2.28
CA ASN A 117 12.51 -5.81 3.42
C ASN A 117 11.94 -5.06 4.63
N PHE A 118 12.19 -3.75 4.76
CA PHE A 118 11.59 -2.97 5.86
C PHE A 118 10.06 -2.97 5.78
N PHE A 119 9.51 -2.83 4.58
CA PHE A 119 8.07 -2.95 4.36
C PHE A 119 7.58 -4.38 4.68
N LEU A 120 8.22 -5.41 4.12
CA LEU A 120 7.80 -6.80 4.33
C LEU A 120 7.86 -7.20 5.80
N LEU A 121 8.93 -6.86 6.52
CA LEU A 121 9.09 -7.20 7.94
C LEU A 121 7.96 -6.61 8.78
N HIS A 122 7.55 -5.37 8.54
CA HIS A 122 6.44 -4.78 9.29
C HIS A 122 5.08 -5.31 8.82
N PHE A 123 4.83 -5.31 7.52
CA PHE A 123 3.52 -5.68 6.99
C PHE A 123 3.20 -7.16 7.26
N VAL A 124 4.18 -8.04 7.05
CA VAL A 124 4.04 -9.49 7.22
C VAL A 124 4.33 -9.92 8.66
N SER A 125 5.34 -9.38 9.36
CA SER A 125 5.63 -9.85 10.72
C SER A 125 4.80 -9.17 11.80
N LYS A 126 4.17 -8.02 11.53
CA LYS A 126 3.26 -7.34 12.48
C LYS A 126 1.81 -7.35 12.00
N GLY A 127 1.57 -7.01 10.73
CA GLY A 127 0.20 -6.90 10.20
C GLY A 127 -0.51 -8.26 10.10
N PHE A 128 0.12 -9.25 9.46
CA PHE A 128 -0.49 -10.55 9.19
C PHE A 128 -0.78 -11.38 10.45
N PRO A 129 0.10 -11.44 11.47
CA PRO A 129 -0.21 -12.09 12.73
C PRO A 129 -1.42 -11.48 13.45
N ASN A 130 -1.60 -10.16 13.41
CA ASN A 130 -2.74 -9.49 14.05
C ASN A 130 -4.10 -9.92 13.47
N ILE A 131 -4.10 -10.44 12.25
CA ILE A 131 -5.30 -10.95 11.58
C ILE A 131 -5.31 -12.48 11.48
N HIS A 132 -4.40 -13.15 12.18
CA HIS A 132 -4.22 -14.61 12.19
C HIS A 132 -3.99 -15.20 10.78
N CYS A 133 -3.26 -14.48 9.93
CA CYS A 133 -2.92 -14.96 8.60
C CYS A 133 -2.03 -16.22 8.70
N PRO A 134 -2.39 -17.31 8.00
CA PRO A 134 -1.56 -18.50 7.89
C PRO A 134 -0.15 -18.20 7.33
N GLN A 135 0.86 -18.88 7.87
CA GLN A 135 2.25 -18.66 7.49
C GLN A 135 2.52 -18.96 6.01
N ASP A 136 1.90 -20.00 5.44
CA ASP A 136 2.04 -20.36 4.03
C ASP A 136 1.51 -19.24 3.10
N LEU A 137 0.45 -18.56 3.51
CA LEU A 137 -0.11 -17.42 2.77
C LEU A 137 0.76 -16.17 2.92
N ALA A 138 1.35 -15.97 4.09
CA ALA A 138 2.30 -14.90 4.36
C ALA A 138 3.57 -15.04 3.48
N GLU A 139 4.11 -16.25 3.37
CA GLU A 139 5.27 -16.56 2.53
C GLU A 139 4.95 -16.39 1.05
N GLN A 140 3.80 -16.87 0.58
CA GLN A 140 3.34 -16.67 -0.80
C GLN A 140 3.18 -15.18 -1.14
N TYR A 141 2.70 -14.36 -0.20
CA TYR A 141 2.63 -12.90 -0.39
C TYR A 141 4.01 -12.30 -0.62
N CYS A 142 5.00 -12.64 0.23
CA CYS A 142 6.38 -12.18 0.08
C CYS A 142 6.97 -12.58 -1.27
N GLN A 143 6.80 -13.85 -1.66
CA GLN A 143 7.28 -14.37 -2.95
C GLN A 143 6.66 -13.61 -4.12
N LYS A 144 5.34 -13.41 -4.10
CA LYS A 144 4.63 -12.76 -5.21
C LYS A 144 5.07 -11.31 -5.41
N LEU A 145 5.37 -10.60 -4.32
CA LEU A 145 5.87 -9.23 -4.35
C LEU A 145 7.34 -9.16 -4.81
N GLN A 146 8.15 -10.15 -4.42
CA GLN A 146 9.55 -10.29 -4.83
C GLN A 146 9.69 -10.60 -6.32
N ASP A 147 8.92 -11.56 -6.82
CA ASP A 147 8.92 -11.95 -8.23
C ASP A 147 8.52 -10.79 -9.15
N ASP A 148 7.51 -10.00 -8.73
CA ASP A 148 7.03 -8.83 -9.49
C ASP A 148 8.13 -7.75 -9.63
N ILE A 149 8.94 -7.52 -8.59
CA ILE A 149 10.08 -6.59 -8.68
C ILE A 149 11.19 -7.16 -9.55
N TYR A 150 11.54 -8.43 -9.39
CA TYR A 150 12.60 -9.04 -10.20
C TYR A 150 12.27 -8.97 -11.70
N ILE A 151 11.01 -9.24 -12.07
CA ILE A 151 10.52 -9.08 -13.44
C ILE A 151 10.56 -7.61 -13.87
N SER A 152 10.14 -6.68 -13.02
CA SER A 152 10.21 -5.24 -13.32
C SER A 152 11.65 -4.77 -13.58
N LEU A 153 12.63 -5.22 -12.78
CA LEU A 153 14.05 -4.91 -12.98
C LEU A 153 14.60 -5.55 -14.25
N ALA A 154 14.22 -6.80 -14.55
CA ALA A 154 14.59 -7.49 -15.78
C ALA A 154 14.06 -6.75 -17.03
N ASN A 155 12.86 -6.19 -16.97
CA ASN A 155 12.27 -5.40 -18.04
C ASN A 155 12.94 -4.02 -18.21
N CYS A 156 13.43 -3.39 -17.13
CA CYS A 156 14.24 -2.18 -17.24
C CYS A 156 15.57 -2.42 -18.00
N LEU A 157 16.10 -3.64 -17.95
CA LEU A 157 17.30 -4.03 -18.71
C LEU A 157 16.98 -4.43 -20.16
N LYS A 158 15.70 -4.65 -20.51
CA LYS A 158 15.22 -5.02 -21.85
C LYS A 158 13.88 -4.31 -22.16
N PRO A 159 13.90 -2.99 -22.41
CA PRO A 159 12.69 -2.16 -22.51
C PRO A 159 11.78 -2.48 -23.71
N ASP A 160 12.27 -3.22 -24.72
CA ASP A 160 11.52 -3.54 -25.94
C ASP A 160 10.45 -4.64 -25.78
N LEU A 161 10.37 -5.26 -24.60
CA LEU A 161 9.41 -6.32 -24.28
C LEU A 161 8.34 -5.75 -23.34
N CYS A 162 7.20 -5.38 -23.91
CA CYS A 162 6.05 -4.76 -23.25
C CYS A 162 5.35 -5.74 -22.27
N TYR A 163 5.92 -5.98 -21.08
CA TYR A 163 5.37 -6.89 -20.06
C TYR A 163 4.66 -6.21 -18.87
N GLN A 164 4.69 -4.87 -18.76
CA GLN A 164 4.28 -4.14 -17.55
C GLN A 164 2.83 -4.37 -17.09
N GLU A 165 1.89 -4.70 -17.98
CA GLU A 165 0.46 -4.78 -17.66
C GLU A 165 0.04 -6.12 -17.03
N ASN A 166 0.81 -7.19 -17.24
CA ASN A 166 0.44 -8.54 -16.79
C ASN A 166 0.81 -8.82 -15.32
N ASP A 167 1.81 -8.14 -14.77
CA ASP A 167 2.42 -8.53 -13.50
C ASP A 167 1.62 -8.04 -12.29
N ILE A 168 1.22 -6.76 -12.31
CA ILE A 168 0.34 -6.20 -11.26
C ILE A 168 -1.01 -6.91 -11.20
N LYS A 169 -1.49 -7.45 -12.33
CA LYS A 169 -2.72 -8.24 -12.39
C LYS A 169 -2.60 -9.54 -11.60
N ALA A 170 -1.44 -10.19 -11.64
CA ALA A 170 -1.19 -11.41 -10.89
C ALA A 170 -1.08 -11.13 -9.39
N LEU A 171 -0.37 -10.08 -9.00
CA LEU A 171 -0.30 -9.64 -7.59
C LEU A 171 -1.69 -9.23 -7.07
N LYS A 172 -2.46 -8.47 -7.86
CA LYS A 172 -3.83 -8.06 -7.53
C LYS A 172 -4.74 -9.26 -7.31
N SER A 173 -4.74 -10.22 -8.25
CA SER A 173 -5.55 -11.44 -8.15
C SER A 173 -5.18 -12.26 -6.91
N PHE A 174 -3.89 -12.42 -6.64
CA PHE A 174 -3.41 -13.12 -5.45
C PHE A 174 -3.87 -12.41 -4.16
N TYR A 175 -3.63 -11.10 -4.06
CA TYR A 175 -3.97 -10.34 -2.87
C TYR A 175 -5.49 -10.31 -2.62
N GLN A 176 -6.30 -10.26 -3.67
CA GLN A 176 -7.75 -10.39 -3.53
C GLN A 176 -8.14 -11.74 -2.93
N SER A 177 -7.62 -12.84 -3.49
CA SER A 177 -7.87 -14.19 -2.96
C SER A 177 -7.40 -14.34 -1.51
N LEU A 178 -6.26 -13.74 -1.17
CA LEU A 178 -5.76 -13.70 0.20
C LEU A 178 -6.76 -13.02 1.15
N ILE A 179 -7.22 -11.82 0.82
CA ILE A 179 -8.18 -11.07 1.64
C ILE A 179 -9.51 -11.82 1.78
N GLU A 180 -10.03 -12.41 0.70
CA GLU A 180 -11.27 -13.20 0.75
C GLU A 180 -11.14 -14.41 1.67
N LYS A 181 -10.01 -15.15 1.62
CA LYS A 181 -9.73 -16.27 2.55
C LYS A 181 -9.65 -15.80 4.00
N LEU A 182 -8.95 -14.69 4.26
CA LEU A 182 -8.79 -14.14 5.60
C LEU A 182 -10.13 -13.70 6.20
N ARG A 183 -11.01 -13.09 5.39
CA ARG A 183 -12.38 -12.74 5.80
C ARG A 183 -13.21 -13.97 6.18
N LEU A 184 -13.08 -15.07 5.44
CA LEU A 184 -13.77 -16.32 5.74
C LEU A 184 -13.30 -16.91 7.08
N GLN A 185 -11.99 -16.90 7.34
CA GLN A 185 -11.42 -17.38 8.61
C GLN A 185 -11.89 -16.57 9.81
N GLN A 186 -11.94 -15.23 9.69
CA GLN A 186 -12.43 -14.36 10.76
C GLN A 186 -13.90 -14.62 11.09
N ASN A 187 -14.75 -14.81 10.08
CA ASN A 187 -16.16 -15.13 10.28
C ASN A 187 -16.38 -16.56 10.81
N GLY A 188 -15.56 -17.53 10.39
CA GLY A 188 -15.64 -18.92 10.86
C GLY A 188 -15.23 -19.11 12.33
N SER A 189 -14.33 -18.26 12.84
CA SER A 189 -13.91 -18.29 14.26
C SER A 189 -15.03 -17.93 15.25
N LEU A 190 -16.08 -17.23 14.78
CA LEU A 190 -17.22 -16.81 15.60
C LEU A 190 -18.30 -17.89 15.75
N VAL A 191 -18.23 -19.00 14.99
CA VAL A 191 -19.23 -20.08 15.02
C VAL A 191 -18.87 -21.18 16.05
N PHE A 192 -17.67 -21.14 16.63
CA PHE A 192 -17.17 -22.12 17.62
C PHE A 192 -17.04 -21.55 19.05
N ARG A 193 -17.83 -20.53 19.42
CA ARG A 193 -17.92 -20.04 20.80
C ARG A 193 -19.32 -20.15 21.36
#